data_AF-A0A2H1EBQ8-F1
#
_entry.id   AF-A0A2H1EBQ8-F1
#
_cell.length_a   1.000
_cell.length_b   1.000
_cell.length_c   1.000
_cell.angle_alpha   90.00
_cell.angle_beta   90.00
_cell.angle_gamma   90.00
#
_symmetry.space_group_name_H-M   'P 1'
#
loop_
_entity.id
_entity.type
_entity.pdbx_description
1 polymer ?
#
loop_
_entity_poly.entity_id
_entity_poly.type
_entity_poly.pdbx_seq_one_letter_code
_entity_poly.pdbx_strand_id
1 'polypeptide(L)'
;MNKNKAIKENLKFHLDNSFRLFNNEFSFQKAVQQELNNFENITWLPSYGVDIKSLKEDLKRELTELLNNNKLHSEIQNLIKELQNRDKKRIQENIEQQMIDNLTNIALDIPEERNNFKLNLLFLEHDYYPEACFCGFDDRNYKYKLLSGQEYLKFDYQKELFNGVGLFNYETILNEYLKYIEYLGEEKVDQINEALVASAYLEKIKKIFLLDGYLEIHLCFERINRKIREIKIPMRDEVFIFGNEHDCEELNIYVL
;
A
#
# COMPACT_ATOMS: atom_id res chain seq x y z
N MET A 1 15.40 -10.50 -20.70
CA MET A 1 15.45 -10.02 -19.31
C MET A 1 14.34 -10.72 -18.54
N ASN A 2 14.62 -11.29 -17.37
CA ASN A 2 13.58 -11.92 -16.55
C ASN A 2 12.73 -10.82 -15.90
N LYS A 3 11.48 -10.65 -16.34
CA LYS A 3 10.57 -9.58 -15.88
C LYS A 3 10.35 -9.64 -14.37
N ASN A 4 10.13 -10.84 -13.82
CA ASN A 4 9.93 -11.02 -12.39
C ASN A 4 11.18 -10.68 -11.57
N LYS A 5 12.38 -10.95 -12.10
CA LYS A 5 13.62 -10.48 -11.46
C LYS A 5 13.67 -8.95 -11.36
N ALA A 6 13.37 -8.24 -12.45
CA ALA A 6 13.36 -6.77 -12.45
C ALA A 6 12.30 -6.19 -11.51
N ILE A 7 11.09 -6.77 -11.48
CA ILE A 7 10.01 -6.36 -10.58
C ILE A 7 10.42 -6.55 -9.11
N LYS A 8 10.99 -7.71 -8.77
CA LYS A 8 11.48 -8.01 -7.43
C LYS A 8 12.56 -7.03 -6.98
N GLU A 9 13.50 -6.72 -7.86
CA GLU A 9 14.56 -5.73 -7.60
C GLU A 9 13.98 -4.33 -7.39
N ASN A 10 12.95 -3.95 -8.15
CA ASN A 10 12.25 -2.68 -7.98
C ASN A 10 11.51 -2.60 -6.63
N LEU A 11 10.74 -3.63 -6.26
CA LEU A 11 10.05 -3.72 -4.97
C LEU A 11 11.03 -3.59 -3.80
N LYS A 12 12.16 -4.32 -3.86
CA LYS A 12 13.23 -4.23 -2.85
C LYS A 12 13.82 -2.84 -2.78
N PHE A 13 14.11 -2.23 -3.93
CA PHE A 13 14.66 -0.88 -3.99
C PHE A 13 13.73 0.14 -3.30
N HIS A 14 12.42 0.11 -3.58
CA HIS A 14 11.45 1.02 -2.95
C HIS A 14 11.30 0.77 -1.45
N LEU A 15 11.33 -0.49 -1.01
CA LEU A 15 11.27 -0.85 0.40
C LEU A 15 12.54 -0.40 1.15
N ASP A 16 13.72 -0.71 0.62
CA ASP A 16 15.01 -0.32 1.21
C ASP A 16 15.15 1.20 1.26
N ASN A 17 14.74 1.90 0.19
CA ASN A 17 14.74 3.36 0.16
C ASN A 17 13.77 3.94 1.20
N SER A 18 12.58 3.35 1.37
CA SER A 18 11.63 3.76 2.39
C SER A 18 12.19 3.60 3.81
N PHE A 19 12.84 2.47 4.11
CA PHE A 19 13.53 2.29 5.39
C PHE A 19 14.66 3.29 5.60
N ARG A 20 15.47 3.54 4.56
CA ARG A 20 16.58 4.52 4.62
C ARG A 20 16.05 5.92 4.89
N LEU A 21 14.98 6.32 4.21
CA LEU A 21 14.35 7.63 4.37
C LEU A 21 13.75 7.75 5.77
N PHE A 22 13.05 6.73 6.27
CA PHE A 22 12.47 6.75 7.61
C PHE A 22 13.53 6.84 8.72
N ASN A 23 14.61 6.07 8.61
CA ASN A 23 15.68 6.06 9.62
C ASN A 23 16.51 7.36 9.63
N ASN A 24 16.54 8.11 8.53
CA ASN A 24 17.42 9.28 8.39
C ASN A 24 16.68 10.60 8.21
N GLU A 25 15.79 10.71 7.23
CA GLU A 25 15.20 11.97 6.75
C GLU A 25 13.80 12.21 7.30
N PHE A 26 13.02 11.14 7.51
CA PHE A 26 11.64 11.17 8.01
C PHE A 26 11.50 10.47 9.35
N SER A 27 12.48 10.58 10.24
CA SER A 27 12.24 10.17 11.62
C SER A 27 11.15 11.04 12.22
N PHE A 28 10.31 10.49 13.10
CA PHE A 28 9.18 11.24 13.66
C PHE A 28 9.60 12.60 14.24
N GLN A 29 10.69 12.63 15.01
CA GLN A 29 11.23 13.86 15.56
C GLN A 29 11.61 14.88 14.47
N LYS A 30 12.22 14.44 13.35
CA LYS A 30 12.56 15.32 12.24
C LYS A 30 11.33 15.80 11.48
N ALA A 31 10.33 14.95 11.30
CA ALA A 31 9.06 15.33 10.68
C ALA A 31 8.36 16.43 11.49
N VAL A 32 8.23 16.23 12.81
CA VAL A 32 7.68 17.24 13.72
C VAL A 32 8.51 18.53 13.69
N GLN A 33 9.84 18.44 13.70
CA GLN A 33 10.72 19.61 13.63
C GLN A 33 10.59 20.36 12.29
N GLN A 34 10.40 19.64 11.18
CA GLN A 34 10.19 20.25 9.86
C GLN A 34 8.87 21.03 9.83
N GLU A 35 7.78 20.47 10.35
CA GLU A 35 6.50 21.18 10.45
C GLU A 35 6.62 22.41 11.36
N LEU A 36 7.32 22.30 12.50
CA LEU A 36 7.61 23.45 13.37
C LEU A 36 8.42 24.55 12.66
N ASN A 37 9.39 24.19 11.82
CA ASN A 37 10.21 25.15 11.08
C ASN A 37 9.41 25.82 9.95
N ASN A 38 8.48 25.10 9.35
CA ASN A 38 7.62 25.58 8.26
C ASN A 38 6.34 26.29 8.76
N PHE A 39 6.13 26.30 10.06
CA PHE A 39 4.92 26.75 10.72
C PHE A 39 4.48 28.19 10.36
N GLU A 40 5.43 29.11 10.18
CA GLU A 40 5.08 30.49 9.77
C GLU A 40 4.61 30.58 8.31
N ASN A 41 4.96 29.59 7.48
CA ASN A 41 4.64 29.52 6.06
C ASN A 41 3.35 28.74 5.76
N ILE A 42 2.60 28.33 6.78
CA ILE A 42 1.31 27.65 6.60
C ILE A 42 0.30 28.64 5.97
N THR A 43 -0.02 28.43 4.70
CA THR A 43 -0.91 29.30 3.90
C THR A 43 -2.33 28.76 3.72
N TRP A 44 -2.64 27.53 4.15
CA TRP A 44 -3.94 26.89 3.88
C TRP A 44 -5.03 27.16 4.94
N LEU A 45 -4.76 28.01 5.94
CA LEU A 45 -5.74 28.28 6.99
C LEU A 45 -6.97 29.02 6.42
N PRO A 46 -8.20 28.54 6.67
CA PRO A 46 -9.41 29.11 6.09
C PRO A 46 -9.55 30.58 6.50
N SER A 47 -9.73 31.46 5.51
CA SER A 47 -9.67 32.92 5.66
C SER A 47 -10.95 33.55 6.21
N TYR A 48 -11.93 32.78 6.69
CA TYR A 48 -13.23 33.30 7.13
C TYR A 48 -13.59 32.87 8.54
N GLY A 49 -13.59 33.84 9.46
CA GLY A 49 -14.22 33.73 10.79
C GLY A 49 -13.42 32.99 11.86
N VAL A 50 -12.22 32.50 11.55
CA VAL A 50 -11.39 31.76 12.50
C VAL A 50 -10.23 32.63 12.99
N ASP A 51 -9.96 32.62 14.30
CA ASP A 51 -8.77 33.26 14.87
C ASP A 51 -7.52 32.47 14.46
N ILE A 52 -6.96 32.85 13.31
CA ILE A 52 -5.74 32.28 12.74
C ILE A 52 -4.59 32.28 13.76
N LYS A 53 -4.55 33.26 14.67
CA LYS A 53 -3.48 33.35 15.67
C LYS A 53 -3.65 32.26 16.73
N SER A 54 -4.87 32.06 17.22
CA SER A 54 -5.19 30.97 18.17
C SER A 54 -4.90 29.61 17.57
N LEU A 55 -5.36 29.33 16.35
CA LEU A 55 -5.08 28.05 15.67
C LEU A 55 -3.59 27.78 15.51
N LYS A 56 -2.83 28.84 15.19
CA LYS A 56 -1.37 28.76 15.14
C LYS A 56 -0.81 28.39 16.52
N GLU A 57 -1.18 29.12 17.56
CA GLU A 57 -0.68 28.83 18.92
C GLU A 57 -1.01 27.39 19.37
N ASP A 58 -2.21 26.89 19.05
CA ASP A 58 -2.63 25.52 19.35
C ASP A 58 -1.80 24.47 18.58
N LEU A 59 -1.66 24.60 17.26
CA LEU A 59 -0.84 23.69 16.45
C LEU A 59 0.63 23.69 16.89
N LYS A 60 1.19 24.87 17.23
CA LYS A 60 2.56 24.97 17.74
C LYS A 60 2.72 24.26 19.08
N ARG A 61 1.73 24.36 19.97
CA ARG A 61 1.71 23.63 21.24
C ARG A 61 1.69 22.13 20.98
N GLU A 62 0.79 21.64 20.13
CA GLU A 62 0.68 20.22 19.78
C GLU A 62 1.97 19.66 19.18
N LEU A 63 2.54 20.35 18.19
CA LEU A 63 3.83 19.95 17.61
C LEU A 63 4.95 19.94 18.66
N THR A 64 4.96 20.89 19.60
CA THR A 64 5.95 20.90 20.69
C THR A 64 5.73 19.73 21.67
N GLU A 65 4.49 19.37 21.96
CA GLU A 65 4.16 18.20 22.78
C GLU A 65 4.60 16.90 22.10
N LEU A 66 4.31 16.75 20.80
CA LEU A 66 4.76 15.60 20.01
C LEU A 66 6.29 15.52 19.97
N LEU A 67 6.98 16.65 19.75
CA LEU A 67 8.45 16.70 19.69
C LEU A 67 9.11 16.27 21.01
N ASN A 68 8.46 16.52 22.14
CA ASN A 68 8.97 16.16 23.46
C ASN A 68 8.53 14.77 23.93
N ASN A 69 7.70 14.07 23.15
CA ASN A 69 7.19 12.75 23.48
C ASN A 69 8.19 11.64 23.12
N ASN A 70 9.23 11.49 23.93
CA ASN A 70 10.27 10.47 23.75
C ASN A 70 9.73 9.04 23.74
N LYS A 71 8.60 8.78 24.43
CA LYS A 71 7.93 7.48 24.42
C LYS A 71 7.38 7.18 23.03
N LEU A 72 6.58 8.09 22.47
CA LEU A 72 6.03 7.97 21.12
C LEU A 72 7.14 7.81 20.06
N HIS A 73 8.23 8.57 20.18
CA HIS A 73 9.39 8.43 19.28
C HIS A 73 9.95 7.01 19.28
N SER A 74 10.11 6.43 20.47
CA SER A 74 10.66 5.09 20.64
C SER A 74 9.70 4.03 20.14
N GLU A 75 8.39 4.21 20.36
CA GLU A 75 7.35 3.29 19.88
C GLU A 75 7.28 3.24 18.36
N ILE A 76 7.31 4.40 17.68
CA ILE A 76 7.36 4.49 16.22
C ILE A 76 8.62 3.82 15.65
N GLN A 77 9.78 4.02 16.29
CA GLN A 77 11.01 3.35 15.87
C GLN A 77 10.93 1.83 16.05
N ASN A 78 10.29 1.37 17.13
CA ASN A 78 10.10 -0.05 17.39
C ASN A 78 9.15 -0.68 16.36
N LEU A 79 8.07 0.00 15.97
CA LEU A 79 7.15 -0.47 14.93
C LEU A 79 7.89 -0.77 13.61
N ILE A 80 8.80 0.12 13.19
CA ILE A 80 9.61 -0.10 11.97
C ILE A 80 10.60 -1.27 12.14
N LYS A 81 11.19 -1.44 13.34
CA LYS A 81 12.04 -2.60 13.62
C LYS A 81 11.25 -3.91 13.65
N GLU A 82 10.02 -3.89 14.15
CA GLU A 82 9.13 -5.05 14.17
C GLU A 82 8.79 -5.50 12.75
N LEU A 83 8.48 -4.56 11.84
CA LEU A 83 8.28 -4.85 10.43
C LEU A 83 9.46 -5.64 9.81
N GLN A 84 10.69 -5.25 10.14
CA GLN A 84 11.90 -5.90 9.62
C GLN A 84 12.11 -7.33 10.17
N ASN A 85 11.52 -7.65 11.33
CA ASN A 85 11.74 -8.92 12.04
C ASN A 85 10.48 -9.82 12.08
N ARG A 86 9.43 -9.48 11.33
CA ARG A 86 8.16 -10.20 11.38
C ARG A 86 8.23 -11.60 10.78
N ASP A 87 7.32 -12.47 11.21
CA ASP A 87 7.19 -13.84 10.69
C ASP A 87 6.66 -13.85 9.25
N LYS A 88 7.59 -13.84 8.29
CA LYS A 88 7.28 -13.89 6.86
C LYS A 88 6.58 -15.18 6.45
N LYS A 89 6.80 -16.29 7.16
CA LYS A 89 6.24 -17.59 6.77
C LYS A 89 4.73 -17.59 6.94
N ARG A 90 4.23 -17.16 8.10
CA ARG A 90 2.78 -17.07 8.36
C ARG A 90 2.08 -16.10 7.40
N ILE A 91 2.72 -14.95 7.13
CA ILE A 91 2.22 -13.97 6.15
C ILE A 91 2.09 -14.63 4.77
N GLN A 92 3.15 -15.29 4.31
CA GLN A 92 3.17 -15.95 3.01
C GLN A 92 2.14 -17.09 2.90
N GLU A 93 1.98 -17.93 3.92
CA GLU A 93 0.98 -19.00 3.95
C GLU A 93 -0.45 -18.43 3.81
N ASN A 94 -0.74 -17.32 4.51
CA ASN A 94 -2.01 -16.63 4.40
C ASN A 94 -2.21 -16.01 3.00
N ILE A 95 -1.21 -15.34 2.44
CA ILE A 95 -1.26 -14.78 1.09
C ILE A 95 -1.54 -15.87 0.05
N GLU A 96 -0.82 -16.99 0.11
CA GLU A 96 -0.98 -18.08 -0.86
C GLU A 96 -2.39 -18.66 -0.83
N GLN A 97 -2.92 -18.92 0.36
CA GLN A 97 -4.27 -19.43 0.54
C GLN A 97 -5.29 -18.45 -0.05
N GLN A 98 -5.19 -17.17 0.31
CA GLN A 98 -6.10 -16.13 -0.20
C GLN A 98 -6.05 -15.99 -1.71
N MET A 99 -4.87 -16.01 -2.33
CA MET A 99 -4.73 -15.91 -3.79
C MET A 99 -5.38 -17.09 -4.51
N ILE A 100 -5.15 -18.31 -4.03
CA ILE A 100 -5.71 -19.51 -4.65
C ILE A 100 -7.22 -19.55 -4.48
N ASP A 101 -7.74 -19.32 -3.27
CA ASP A 101 -9.17 -19.40 -2.99
C ASP A 101 -9.94 -18.34 -3.77
N ASN A 102 -9.49 -17.09 -3.73
CA ASN A 102 -10.16 -16.00 -4.44
C ASN A 102 -10.15 -16.21 -5.95
N LEU A 103 -9.00 -16.51 -6.55
CA LEU A 103 -8.94 -16.72 -8.00
C LEU A 103 -9.73 -17.96 -8.43
N THR A 104 -9.80 -19.00 -7.59
CA THR A 104 -10.64 -20.17 -7.85
C THR A 104 -12.12 -19.80 -7.84
N ASN A 105 -12.57 -19.05 -6.85
CA ASN A 105 -13.96 -18.60 -6.76
C ASN A 105 -14.32 -17.66 -7.92
N ILE A 106 -13.46 -16.68 -8.19
CA ILE A 106 -13.63 -15.75 -9.32
C ILE A 106 -13.78 -16.54 -10.63
N ALA A 107 -12.96 -17.57 -10.85
CA ALA A 107 -13.05 -18.38 -12.06
C ALA A 107 -14.41 -19.09 -12.25
N LEU A 108 -15.09 -19.42 -11.16
CA LEU A 108 -16.42 -20.05 -11.20
C LEU A 108 -17.53 -19.04 -11.54
N ASP A 109 -17.31 -17.77 -11.23
CA ASP A 109 -18.32 -16.71 -11.35
C ASP A 109 -18.15 -15.85 -12.62
N ILE A 110 -17.14 -16.09 -13.45
CA ILE A 110 -16.97 -15.38 -14.73
C ILE A 110 -18.15 -15.70 -15.67
N PRO A 111 -18.92 -14.70 -16.12
CA PRO A 111 -20.05 -14.92 -17.03
C PRO A 111 -19.60 -15.49 -18.38
N GLU A 112 -20.40 -16.39 -18.97
CA GLU A 112 -20.06 -17.04 -20.25
C GLU A 112 -19.84 -16.02 -21.40
N GLU A 113 -20.57 -14.90 -21.39
CA GLU A 113 -20.44 -13.81 -22.36
C GLU A 113 -19.05 -13.13 -22.32
N ARG A 114 -18.33 -13.26 -21.20
CA ARG A 114 -16.97 -12.75 -21.01
C ARG A 114 -15.89 -13.76 -21.42
N ASN A 115 -16.23 -14.99 -21.84
CA ASN A 115 -15.25 -16.02 -22.23
C ASN A 115 -14.32 -15.63 -23.39
N ASN A 116 -14.68 -14.62 -24.19
CA ASN A 116 -13.82 -14.12 -25.26
C ASN A 116 -12.71 -13.17 -24.76
N PHE A 117 -12.83 -12.66 -23.53
CA PHE A 117 -11.83 -11.84 -22.87
C PHE A 117 -10.77 -12.76 -22.25
N LYS A 118 -9.50 -12.39 -22.39
CA LYS A 118 -8.38 -13.10 -21.77
C LYS A 118 -7.63 -12.15 -20.85
N LEU A 119 -7.67 -12.45 -19.56
CA LEU A 119 -6.96 -11.73 -18.51
C LEU A 119 -5.50 -11.50 -18.90
N ASN A 120 -5.06 -10.25 -18.84
CA ASN A 120 -3.66 -9.88 -18.96
C ASN A 120 -3.24 -8.76 -18.02
N LEU A 121 -4.19 -8.12 -17.33
CA LEU A 121 -3.97 -7.22 -16.20
C LEU A 121 -4.80 -7.68 -15.02
N LEU A 122 -4.17 -7.78 -13.86
CA LEU A 122 -4.80 -8.07 -12.58
C LEU A 122 -4.37 -7.03 -11.57
N PHE A 123 -5.33 -6.38 -10.93
CA PHE A 123 -5.11 -5.40 -9.88
C PHE A 123 -5.59 -5.98 -8.55
N LEU A 124 -4.79 -5.75 -7.51
CA LEU A 124 -5.17 -5.88 -6.11
C LEU A 124 -5.49 -4.47 -5.62
N GLU A 125 -6.73 -4.05 -5.81
CA GLU A 125 -7.18 -2.69 -5.51
C GLU A 125 -7.62 -2.63 -4.05
N HIS A 126 -6.90 -1.87 -3.23
CA HIS A 126 -7.27 -1.68 -1.83
C HIS A 126 -8.02 -0.37 -1.61
N ASP A 127 -8.98 -0.40 -0.69
CA ASP A 127 -9.72 0.78 -0.21
C ASP A 127 -9.25 1.16 1.21
N TYR A 128 -10.02 1.99 1.91
CA TYR A 128 -9.74 2.48 3.27
C TYR A 128 -9.55 1.37 4.32
N TYR A 129 -10.17 0.20 4.14
CA TYR A 129 -10.04 -0.95 5.02
C TYR A 129 -8.79 -1.79 4.71
N PRO A 130 -8.30 -2.65 5.62
CA PRO A 130 -7.18 -3.56 5.35
C PRO A 130 -7.61 -4.70 4.40
N GLU A 131 -8.28 -4.37 3.31
CA GLU A 131 -8.92 -5.27 2.38
C GLU A 131 -8.69 -4.75 0.96
N ALA A 132 -8.39 -5.66 0.04
CA ALA A 132 -8.43 -5.42 -1.38
C ALA A 132 -9.42 -6.34 -2.08
N CYS A 133 -9.85 -5.89 -3.24
CA CYS A 133 -10.57 -6.69 -4.21
C CYS A 133 -9.70 -6.96 -5.44
N PHE A 134 -10.14 -7.89 -6.27
CA PHE A 134 -9.48 -8.25 -7.51
C PHE A 134 -10.21 -7.60 -8.68
N CYS A 135 -9.45 -6.91 -9.54
CA CYS A 135 -9.94 -6.34 -10.78
C CYS A 135 -9.12 -6.89 -11.95
N GLY A 136 -9.78 -7.50 -12.93
CA GLY A 136 -9.15 -8.23 -14.02
C GLY A 136 -9.60 -7.71 -15.37
N PHE A 137 -8.65 -7.40 -16.25
CA PHE A 137 -8.92 -6.80 -17.56
C PHE A 137 -8.21 -7.55 -18.70
N ASP A 138 -8.78 -7.47 -19.90
CA ASP A 138 -8.15 -7.85 -21.18
C ASP A 138 -7.78 -6.59 -22.00
N ASP A 139 -6.77 -5.85 -21.57
CA ASP A 139 -6.29 -4.69 -22.31
C ASP A 139 -4.96 -4.95 -23.05
N ARG A 140 -5.08 -5.21 -24.36
CA ARG A 140 -3.92 -5.38 -25.25
C ARG A 140 -3.14 -4.09 -25.53
N ASN A 141 -3.74 -2.92 -25.29
CA ASN A 141 -3.09 -1.63 -25.55
C ASN A 141 -2.09 -1.29 -24.44
N TYR A 142 -2.32 -1.81 -23.23
CA TYR A 142 -1.45 -1.66 -22.08
C TYR A 142 -0.18 -2.53 -22.14
N LYS A 143 0.19 -3.01 -23.32
CA LYS A 143 1.27 -3.98 -23.49
C LYS A 143 2.63 -3.38 -23.12
N TYR A 144 3.12 -3.75 -21.92
CA TYR A 144 4.54 -3.84 -21.50
C TYR A 144 5.18 -2.69 -20.72
N LYS A 145 4.47 -2.01 -19.83
CA LYS A 145 5.17 -1.18 -18.83
C LYS A 145 5.60 -2.03 -17.63
N LEU A 146 6.89 -2.41 -17.63
CA LEU A 146 7.59 -2.61 -16.36
C LEU A 146 7.81 -1.22 -15.78
N LEU A 147 7.01 -0.88 -14.78
CA LEU A 147 7.11 0.38 -14.09
C LEU A 147 8.45 0.41 -13.33
N SER A 148 9.16 1.52 -13.49
CA SER A 148 10.37 1.80 -12.71
C SER A 148 10.04 2.27 -11.29
N GLY A 149 8.76 2.56 -11.01
CA GLY A 149 8.23 3.00 -9.73
C GLY A 149 6.71 2.96 -9.73
N GLN A 150 6.09 3.74 -8.84
CA GLN A 150 4.65 3.97 -8.84
C GLN A 150 4.30 4.90 -10.02
N GLU A 151 3.31 4.53 -10.85
CA GLU A 151 2.83 5.36 -11.96
C GLU A 151 1.32 5.17 -12.13
N TYR A 152 0.58 6.26 -12.40
CA TYR A 152 -0.83 6.19 -12.83
C TYR A 152 -0.99 5.47 -14.17
N LEU A 153 -1.81 4.42 -14.20
CA LEU A 153 -2.08 3.65 -15.41
C LEU A 153 -3.37 4.11 -16.10
N LYS A 154 -3.29 4.20 -17.43
CA LYS A 154 -4.47 4.38 -18.29
C LYS A 154 -4.73 3.06 -18.99
N PHE A 155 -5.84 2.42 -18.66
CA PHE A 155 -6.31 1.20 -19.30
C PHE A 155 -7.81 1.29 -19.62
N ASP A 156 -8.26 0.39 -20.48
CA ASP A 156 -9.63 0.37 -20.97
C ASP A 156 -10.57 -0.39 -20.01
N TYR A 157 -11.28 0.35 -19.15
CA TYR A 157 -12.29 -0.20 -18.22
C TYR A 157 -13.43 -0.95 -18.93
N GLN A 158 -13.66 -0.73 -20.24
CA GLN A 158 -14.68 -1.50 -20.97
C GLN A 158 -14.27 -2.95 -21.22
N LYS A 159 -12.98 -3.27 -21.04
CA LYS A 159 -12.43 -4.63 -21.21
C LYS A 159 -12.25 -5.39 -19.90
N GLU A 160 -13.12 -5.08 -18.95
CA GLU A 160 -13.24 -5.77 -17.68
C GLU A 160 -13.71 -7.23 -17.88
N LEU A 161 -13.00 -8.14 -17.22
CA LEU A 161 -13.39 -9.54 -17.04
C LEU A 161 -14.13 -9.71 -15.72
N PHE A 162 -13.63 -9.07 -14.67
CA PHE A 162 -14.23 -8.97 -13.34
C PHE A 162 -13.68 -7.73 -12.62
N ASN A 163 -14.45 -7.14 -11.70
CA ASN A 163 -14.08 -5.93 -10.98
C ASN A 163 -14.72 -5.92 -9.60
N GLY A 164 -13.95 -5.55 -8.58
CA GLY A 164 -14.44 -5.50 -7.22
C GLY A 164 -14.82 -6.88 -6.64
N VAL A 165 -14.21 -7.96 -7.13
CA VAL A 165 -14.56 -9.34 -6.72
C VAL A 165 -13.50 -9.97 -5.83
N GLY A 166 -13.92 -10.92 -5.00
CA GLY A 166 -13.04 -11.56 -4.02
C GLY A 166 -12.62 -10.61 -2.89
N LEU A 167 -11.99 -11.18 -1.87
CA LEU A 167 -11.50 -10.46 -0.71
C LEU A 167 -10.07 -10.88 -0.40
N PHE A 168 -9.13 -9.95 -0.52
CA PHE A 168 -7.76 -10.08 -0.08
C PHE A 168 -7.56 -9.26 1.20
N ASN A 169 -7.58 -9.93 2.34
CA ASN A 169 -7.40 -9.33 3.65
C ASN A 169 -5.88 -9.10 3.93
N TYR A 170 -5.51 -7.84 4.08
CA TYR A 170 -4.17 -7.36 4.43
C TYR A 170 -3.88 -7.37 5.94
N GLU A 171 -4.80 -7.74 6.82
CA GLU A 171 -4.58 -7.75 8.28
C GLU A 171 -3.30 -8.50 8.66
N THR A 172 -3.00 -9.66 8.06
CA THR A 172 -1.75 -10.37 8.36
C THR A 172 -0.51 -9.57 7.93
N ILE A 173 -0.62 -8.77 6.87
CA ILE A 173 0.43 -7.87 6.37
C ILE A 173 0.52 -6.58 7.20
N LEU A 174 -0.59 -6.09 7.74
CA LEU A 174 -0.70 -4.81 8.46
C LEU A 174 -0.79 -4.98 9.98
N ASN A 175 -0.75 -6.19 10.50
CA ASN A 175 -1.07 -6.54 11.88
C ASN A 175 -0.37 -5.67 12.92
N GLU A 176 0.94 -5.48 12.79
CA GLU A 176 1.72 -4.68 13.75
C GLU A 176 1.36 -3.19 13.64
N TYR A 177 1.12 -2.69 12.41
CA TYR A 177 0.63 -1.33 12.19
C TYR A 177 -0.76 -1.12 12.79
N LEU A 178 -1.71 -2.01 12.53
CA LEU A 178 -3.08 -1.91 13.04
C LEU A 178 -3.11 -1.94 14.57
N LYS A 179 -2.35 -2.84 15.21
CA LYS A 179 -2.20 -2.88 16.67
C LYS A 179 -1.60 -1.60 17.22
N TYR A 180 -0.65 -1.01 16.50
CA TYR A 180 -0.05 0.26 16.91
C TYR A 180 -1.06 1.41 16.83
N ILE A 181 -1.84 1.50 15.75
CA ILE A 181 -2.91 2.49 15.60
C ILE A 181 -3.98 2.32 16.70
N GLU A 182 -4.39 1.09 16.98
CA GLU A 182 -5.33 0.78 18.07
C GLU A 182 -4.76 1.19 19.44
N TYR A 183 -3.48 0.89 19.69
CA TYR A 183 -2.79 1.26 20.92
C TYR A 183 -2.71 2.78 21.13
N LEU A 184 -2.45 3.55 20.06
CA LEU A 184 -2.45 5.01 20.13
C LEU A 184 -3.82 5.56 20.50
N GLY A 185 -4.88 4.93 20.01
CA GLY A 185 -6.26 5.41 20.14
C GLY A 185 -6.57 6.57 19.19
N GLU A 186 -7.86 6.74 18.89
CA GLU A 186 -8.38 7.72 17.92
C GLU A 186 -7.86 9.14 18.18
N GLU A 187 -7.97 9.65 19.41
CA GLU A 187 -7.52 10.99 19.78
C GLU A 187 -6.04 11.24 19.46
N LYS A 188 -5.17 10.26 19.69
CA LYS A 188 -3.74 10.42 19.42
C LYS A 188 -3.43 10.30 17.93
N VAL A 189 -4.13 9.43 17.22
CA VAL A 189 -4.03 9.28 15.77
C VAL A 189 -4.44 10.57 15.08
N ASP A 190 -5.57 11.16 15.49
CA ASP A 190 -6.06 12.44 14.98
C ASP A 190 -5.07 13.55 15.28
N GLN A 191 -4.56 13.66 16.52
CA GLN A 191 -3.54 14.64 16.86
C GLN A 191 -2.30 14.52 15.95
N ILE A 192 -1.81 13.30 15.69
CA ILE A 192 -0.64 13.11 14.82
C ILE A 192 -0.99 13.48 13.36
N ASN A 193 -2.15 13.05 12.88
CA ASN A 193 -2.58 13.32 11.52
C ASN A 193 -2.79 14.82 11.28
N GLU A 194 -3.44 15.53 12.20
CA GLU A 194 -3.68 16.97 12.15
C GLU A 194 -2.37 17.78 12.29
N ALA A 195 -1.48 17.38 13.18
CA ALA A 195 -0.20 18.07 13.36
C ALA A 195 0.75 17.82 12.18
N LEU A 196 0.67 16.65 11.54
CA LEU A 196 1.58 16.23 10.47
C LEU A 196 0.88 16.03 9.11
N VAL A 197 -0.25 16.72 8.86
CA VAL A 197 -1.10 16.55 7.65
C VAL A 197 -0.27 16.63 6.37
N ALA A 198 0.55 17.66 6.24
CA ALA A 198 1.34 17.91 5.03
C ALA A 198 2.30 16.76 4.72
N SER A 199 2.76 16.06 5.77
CA SER A 199 3.66 14.92 5.63
C SER A 199 2.92 13.57 5.50
N ALA A 200 1.62 13.51 5.82
CA ALA A 200 0.81 12.28 5.89
C ALA A 200 1.56 11.15 6.62
N TYR A 201 2.07 11.44 7.82
CA TYR A 201 3.13 10.65 8.44
C TYR A 201 2.75 9.18 8.71
N LEU A 202 1.59 8.93 9.32
CA LEU A 202 1.13 7.56 9.61
C LEU A 202 0.83 6.78 8.32
N GLU A 203 0.30 7.46 7.30
CA GLU A 203 0.07 6.87 5.98
C GLU A 203 1.38 6.45 5.30
N LYS A 204 2.45 7.26 5.45
CA LYS A 204 3.78 6.84 4.99
C LYS A 204 4.26 5.58 5.67
N ILE A 205 4.01 5.39 6.96
CA ILE A 205 4.34 4.14 7.67
C ILE A 205 3.54 2.98 7.08
N LYS A 206 2.21 3.13 6.93
CA LYS A 206 1.34 2.12 6.32
C LYS A 206 1.86 1.68 4.94
N LYS A 207 2.29 2.63 4.11
CA LYS A 207 2.88 2.35 2.78
C LYS A 207 4.15 1.48 2.84
N ILE A 208 4.97 1.58 3.88
CA ILE A 208 6.14 0.70 4.05
C ILE A 208 5.68 -0.75 4.31
N PHE A 209 4.65 -0.94 5.14
CA PHE A 209 4.08 -2.26 5.39
C PHE A 209 3.46 -2.87 4.13
N LEU A 210 2.79 -2.06 3.31
CA LEU A 210 2.23 -2.49 2.02
C LEU A 210 3.32 -2.86 1.01
N LEU A 211 4.39 -2.06 0.89
CA LEU A 211 5.54 -2.39 0.01
C LEU A 211 6.20 -3.71 0.42
N ASP A 212 6.39 -3.94 1.71
CA ASP A 212 6.88 -5.23 2.22
C ASP A 212 5.89 -6.35 1.89
N GLY A 213 4.58 -6.12 2.08
CA GLY A 213 3.52 -7.04 1.69
C GLY A 213 3.56 -7.41 0.20
N TYR A 214 3.74 -6.44 -0.69
CA TYR A 214 3.87 -6.67 -2.14
C TYR A 214 5.10 -7.51 -2.49
N LEU A 215 6.22 -7.31 -1.79
CA LEU A 215 7.38 -8.19 -1.93
C LEU A 215 7.05 -9.62 -1.49
N GLU A 216 6.31 -9.82 -0.40
CA GLU A 216 5.87 -11.16 0.02
C GLU A 216 4.90 -11.79 -0.99
N ILE A 217 3.95 -11.01 -1.53
CA ILE A 217 3.04 -11.46 -2.59
C ILE A 217 3.81 -11.91 -3.83
N HIS A 218 4.85 -11.17 -4.24
CA HIS A 218 5.74 -11.58 -5.33
C HIS A 218 6.35 -12.97 -5.07
N LEU A 219 6.90 -13.19 -3.88
CA LEU A 219 7.50 -14.47 -3.49
C LEU A 219 6.48 -15.60 -3.46
N CYS A 220 5.26 -15.32 -3.01
CA CYS A 220 4.15 -16.29 -3.06
C CYS A 220 3.85 -16.68 -4.50
N PHE A 221 3.70 -15.72 -5.42
CA PHE A 221 3.46 -16.01 -6.83
C PHE A 221 4.58 -16.85 -7.47
N GLU A 222 5.85 -16.63 -7.13
CA GLU A 222 6.96 -17.50 -7.59
C GLU A 222 6.70 -18.98 -7.22
N ARG A 223 6.11 -19.26 -6.05
CA ARG A 223 5.82 -20.62 -5.57
C ARG A 223 4.51 -21.18 -6.10
N ILE A 224 3.46 -20.38 -6.19
CA ILE A 224 2.12 -20.84 -6.54
C ILE A 224 1.76 -20.66 -8.02
N ASN A 225 2.64 -20.10 -8.86
CA ASN A 225 2.36 -19.83 -10.28
C ASN A 225 1.72 -21.03 -11.00
N ARG A 226 2.27 -22.23 -10.85
CA ARG A 226 1.72 -23.44 -11.48
C ARG A 226 0.27 -23.71 -11.06
N LYS A 227 -0.04 -23.56 -9.76
CA LYS A 227 -1.41 -23.74 -9.25
C LYS A 227 -2.34 -22.68 -9.82
N ILE A 228 -1.92 -21.41 -9.86
CA ILE A 228 -2.69 -20.30 -10.44
C ILE A 228 -3.01 -20.58 -11.91
N ARG A 229 -2.04 -21.06 -12.69
CA ARG A 229 -2.21 -21.38 -14.12
C ARG A 229 -3.13 -22.58 -14.39
N GLU A 230 -3.34 -23.44 -13.39
CA GLU A 230 -4.29 -24.54 -13.44
C GLU A 230 -5.73 -24.09 -13.14
N ILE A 231 -5.92 -22.88 -12.56
CA ILE A 231 -7.24 -22.28 -12.34
C ILE A 231 -7.85 -21.89 -13.70
N LYS A 232 -9.13 -22.21 -13.89
CA LYS A 232 -9.86 -22.01 -15.15
C LYS A 232 -10.28 -20.55 -15.41
N ILE A 233 -9.37 -19.59 -15.18
CA ILE A 233 -9.54 -18.22 -15.65
C ILE A 233 -9.00 -18.14 -17.09
N PRO A 234 -9.73 -17.57 -18.05
CA PRO A 234 -9.18 -17.29 -19.37
C PRO A 234 -8.01 -16.31 -19.26
N MET A 235 -6.77 -16.79 -19.33
CA MET A 235 -5.56 -15.97 -19.21
C MET A 235 -4.79 -15.90 -20.54
N ARG A 236 -4.04 -14.81 -20.73
CA ARG A 236 -2.98 -14.73 -21.73
C ARG A 236 -1.69 -15.37 -21.21
N ASP A 237 -0.71 -15.50 -22.12
CA ASP A 237 0.63 -16.01 -21.78
C ASP A 237 1.31 -15.16 -20.71
N GLU A 238 1.00 -13.87 -20.62
CA GLU A 238 1.49 -12.98 -19.57
C GLU A 238 0.31 -12.28 -18.91
N VAL A 239 0.24 -12.35 -17.59
CA VAL A 239 -0.70 -11.56 -16.77
C VAL A 239 0.12 -10.69 -15.83
N PHE A 240 0.07 -9.38 -16.05
CA PHE A 240 0.73 -8.41 -15.18
C PHE A 240 -0.14 -8.16 -13.95
N ILE A 241 0.48 -8.28 -12.78
CA ILE A 241 -0.16 -8.09 -11.48
C ILE A 241 0.34 -6.80 -10.88
N PHE A 242 -0.60 -5.95 -10.47
CA PHE A 242 -0.37 -4.66 -9.86
C PHE A 242 -0.99 -4.61 -8.46
N GLY A 243 -0.38 -3.84 -7.56
CA GLY A 243 -1.01 -3.39 -6.34
C GLY A 243 -1.17 -1.88 -6.38
N ASN A 244 -2.30 -1.39 -5.86
CA ASN A 244 -2.60 0.03 -5.76
C ASN A 244 -3.62 0.33 -4.67
N GLU A 245 -3.57 1.56 -4.17
CA GLU A 245 -4.66 2.22 -3.45
C GLU A 245 -5.65 2.76 -4.48
N HIS A 246 -6.95 2.73 -4.18
CA HIS A 246 -7.98 3.31 -5.06
C HIS A 246 -7.58 4.73 -5.49
N ASP A 247 -7.65 5.02 -6.79
CA ASP A 247 -7.21 6.29 -7.40
C ASP A 247 -5.74 6.70 -7.16
N CYS A 248 -4.85 5.75 -6.86
CA CYS A 248 -3.41 6.00 -6.68
C CYS A 248 -2.53 5.30 -7.71
N GLU A 249 -1.28 5.71 -7.75
CA GLU A 249 -0.24 5.16 -8.61
C GLU A 249 -0.01 3.66 -8.35
N GLU A 250 0.08 2.89 -9.43
CA GLU A 250 0.19 1.44 -9.37
C GLU A 250 1.65 0.97 -9.37
N LEU A 251 1.92 -0.17 -8.74
CA LEU A 251 3.25 -0.80 -8.73
C LEU A 251 3.17 -2.24 -9.22
N ASN A 252 4.14 -2.66 -10.06
CA ASN A 252 4.23 -4.06 -10.45
C ASN A 252 4.54 -4.95 -9.25
N ILE A 253 3.75 -6.01 -9.09
CA ILE A 253 3.99 -7.06 -8.10
C ILE A 253 4.61 -8.28 -8.78
N TYR A 254 4.02 -8.76 -9.88
CA TYR A 254 4.45 -10.00 -10.54
C TYR A 254 3.97 -10.06 -11.99
N VAL A 255 4.57 -10.94 -12.79
CA VAL A 255 4.04 -11.37 -14.10
C VAL A 255 3.90 -12.88 -14.07
N LEU A 256 2.65 -13.36 -14.07
CA LEU A 256 2.32 -14.79 -14.18
C LEU A 256 2.68 -15.30 -15.56
#